data_AF-A0A1F6T415-F1
#
_entry.id   AF-A0A1F6T415-F1
#
_cell.length_a   1.000
_cell.length_b   1.000
_cell.length_c   1.000
_cell.angle_alpha   90.00
_cell.angle_beta   90.00
_cell.angle_gamma   90.00
#
_symmetry.space_group_name_H-M   'P 1'
#
loop_
_entity.id
_entity.type
_entity.pdbx_description
1 polymer ?
#
loop_
_entity_poly.entity_id
_entity_poly.type
_entity_poly.pdbx_seq_one_letter_code
_entity_poly.pdbx_strand_id
1 'polypeptide(L)'
;MTLQIALLLVGIVIIAVVAFTAFDRSRQQGALRRRPEGGIENPRERVSPTLGETRDQPDSGDEAVAKPSSSARTLRADATVTSARAEPARKGEAEIKLLEDVATMTLDLDHGVKRLRTPQSRATARIDEHIEFAMYLTGGAPVTRDAALGPYKQEEYRLEKPHRLLGRVADGQGWSELVTDPSRTLYRDLALTLQLVDVGGAASESELNALAQTGLKLADSLSRQTRFSAEFEPALRRAGQLHEFCEAFDVIAAINVGAADAEGLRGRLIERAAGRLGFEFSPARVFVMKSVAAEGGRDLYTLANMVEPGTFDPATWDRLVTPGVSLFMSVPLVPHPAAVFDKMADAAIAIAEEAGGRLLDQDRKPLNDQGIAVIRRQIEEIGEKMLAFGVEPGSESAQRLFAPLARGAGAPAHS
;
A
#
# COMPACT_ATOMS: atom_id res chain seq x y z
N MET A 1 -20.82 -36.72 25.68
CA MET A 1 -21.19 -35.34 25.32
C MET A 1 -21.17 -35.22 23.81
N THR A 2 -22.25 -34.74 23.19
CA THR A 2 -22.33 -34.62 21.72
C THR A 2 -21.39 -33.53 21.22
N LEU A 3 -20.85 -33.68 20.01
CA LEU A 3 -19.90 -32.75 19.36
C LEU A 3 -20.39 -31.29 19.38
N GLN A 4 -21.71 -31.09 19.36
CA GLN A 4 -22.36 -29.79 19.48
C GLN A 4 -22.16 -29.13 20.85
N ILE A 5 -22.18 -29.90 21.94
CA ILE A 5 -21.95 -29.38 23.31
C ILE A 5 -20.48 -29.01 23.49
N ALA A 6 -19.56 -29.74 22.86
CA ALA A 6 -18.13 -29.43 22.89
C ALA A 6 -17.81 -28.13 22.12
N LEU A 7 -18.42 -27.92 20.95
CA LEU A 7 -18.28 -26.68 20.18
C LEU A 7 -18.87 -25.47 20.91
N LEU A 8 -19.99 -25.65 21.61
CA LEU A 8 -20.61 -24.59 22.40
C LEU A 8 -19.72 -24.18 23.59
N LEU A 9 -19.10 -25.14 24.26
CA LEU A 9 -18.16 -24.86 25.36
C LEU A 9 -16.90 -24.14 24.87
N VAL A 10 -16.34 -24.54 23.72
CA VAL A 10 -15.19 -23.84 23.12
C VAL A 10 -15.56 -22.41 22.72
N GLY A 11 -16.75 -22.20 22.17
CA GLY A 11 -17.27 -20.86 21.86
C GLY A 11 -17.39 -19.96 23.09
N ILE A 12 -17.89 -20.50 24.22
CA ILE A 12 -18.01 -19.75 25.47
C ILE A 12 -16.63 -19.38 26.04
N VAL A 13 -15.64 -20.28 25.95
CA VAL A 13 -14.28 -20.01 26.41
C VAL A 13 -13.61 -18.90 25.57
N ILE A 14 -13.78 -18.93 24.25
CA ILE A 14 -13.24 -17.89 23.37
C ILE A 14 -13.89 -16.53 23.67
N ILE A 15 -15.21 -16.49 23.85
CA ILE A 15 -15.93 -15.26 24.22
C ILE A 15 -15.46 -14.74 25.58
N ALA A 16 -15.23 -15.62 26.57
CA ALA A 16 -14.71 -15.23 27.88
C ALA A 16 -13.29 -14.67 27.81
N VAL A 17 -12.41 -15.23 26.97
CA VAL A 17 -11.04 -14.73 26.77
C VAL A 17 -11.05 -13.37 26.06
N VAL A 18 -11.92 -13.18 25.06
CA VAL A 18 -12.08 -11.89 24.38
C VAL A 18 -12.66 -10.83 25.32
N ALA A 19 -13.64 -11.19 26.16
CA ALA A 19 -14.19 -10.30 27.17
C ALA A 19 -13.15 -9.93 28.24
N PHE A 20 -12.34 -10.89 28.69
CA PHE A 20 -11.29 -10.66 29.68
C PHE A 20 -10.16 -9.76 29.14
N THR A 21 -9.70 -10.00 27.91
CA THR A 21 -8.68 -9.17 27.26
C THR A 21 -9.19 -7.75 26.95
N ALA A 22 -10.46 -7.58 26.61
CA ALA A 22 -11.09 -6.27 26.46
C ALA A 22 -11.24 -5.52 27.81
N PHE A 23 -11.58 -6.25 28.88
CA PHE A 23 -11.73 -5.69 30.23
C PHE A 23 -10.38 -5.26 30.82
N ASP A 24 -9.31 -6.03 30.62
CA ASP A 24 -7.96 -5.69 31.10
C ASP A 24 -7.38 -4.47 30.36
N ARG A 25 -7.64 -4.37 29.04
CA ARG A 25 -7.22 -3.22 28.22
C ARG A 25 -7.89 -1.91 28.63
N SER A 26 -9.14 -1.97 29.10
CA SER A 26 -9.88 -0.82 29.65
C SER A 26 -9.30 -0.34 30.99
N ARG A 27 -8.81 -1.27 31.81
CA ARG A 27 -8.28 -0.95 33.15
C ARG A 27 -6.94 -0.21 33.11
N GLN A 28 -6.10 -0.49 32.10
CA GLN A 28 -4.81 0.17 31.93
C GLN A 28 -4.93 1.63 31.47
N GLN A 29 -6.03 2.00 30.80
CA GLN A 29 -6.26 3.38 30.32
C GLN A 29 -6.77 4.33 31.42
N GLY A 30 -7.30 3.80 32.53
CA GLY A 30 -7.80 4.60 33.66
C GLY A 30 -6.70 5.14 34.60
N ALA A 31 -5.46 4.66 34.49
CA ALA A 31 -4.39 4.95 35.47
C ALA A 31 -3.51 6.17 35.13
N LEU A 32 -3.65 6.80 33.95
CA LEU A 32 -2.78 7.90 33.50
C LEU A 32 -3.48 9.26 33.39
N ARG A 33 -4.70 9.41 33.90
CA ARG A 33 -5.50 10.64 33.75
C ARG A 33 -5.96 11.29 35.05
N ARG A 34 -5.11 11.33 36.09
CA ARG A 34 -5.28 12.28 37.20
C ARG A 34 -3.95 12.87 37.66
N ARG A 35 -3.56 13.98 37.02
CA ARG A 35 -2.64 14.98 37.60
C ARG A 35 -3.32 16.34 37.48
N PRO A 36 -3.74 16.98 38.59
CA PRO A 36 -4.18 18.37 38.58
C PRO A 36 -2.98 19.30 38.86
N GLU A 37 -2.76 20.28 37.98
CA GLU A 37 -2.07 21.55 38.28
C GLU A 37 -3.15 22.53 38.77
N GLY A 38 -3.01 23.39 39.78
CA GLY A 38 -1.95 23.75 40.71
C GLY A 38 -2.55 24.76 41.74
N GLY A 39 -1.74 25.27 42.67
CA GLY A 39 -2.08 26.45 43.49
C GLY A 39 -1.75 26.35 44.98
N ILE A 40 -0.87 27.24 45.45
CA ILE A 40 -0.51 27.47 46.86
C ILE A 40 -1.53 28.46 47.46
N GLU A 41 -2.17 28.14 48.59
CA GLU A 41 -2.35 28.98 49.79
C GLU A 41 -3.20 28.28 50.88
N ASN A 42 -2.89 28.57 52.15
CA ASN A 42 -3.44 28.00 53.41
C ASN A 42 -4.26 29.11 54.14
N PRO A 43 -4.89 28.91 55.32
CA PRO A 43 -5.69 27.80 55.87
C PRO A 43 -7.02 28.27 56.55
N ARG A 44 -8.00 27.38 56.75
CA ARG A 44 -8.80 27.15 58.00
C ARG A 44 -10.27 26.70 57.76
N GLU A 45 -10.67 25.82 58.67
CA GLU A 45 -12.03 25.50 59.18
C GLU A 45 -12.98 24.54 58.44
N ARG A 46 -13.20 23.41 59.14
CA ARG A 46 -14.46 22.73 59.53
C ARG A 46 -15.24 21.82 58.56
N VAL A 47 -15.29 20.55 59.00
CA VAL A 47 -16.47 19.69 59.32
C VAL A 47 -17.29 19.07 58.15
N SER A 48 -17.16 17.74 58.07
CA SER A 48 -18.09 16.63 57.74
C SER A 48 -19.14 16.72 56.61
N PRO A 49 -19.29 15.66 55.77
CA PRO A 49 -20.49 15.44 54.97
C PRO A 49 -21.42 14.36 55.59
N THR A 50 -22.73 14.54 55.41
CA THR A 50 -23.78 13.54 55.70
C THR A 50 -24.51 13.10 54.44
N LEU A 51 -25.00 11.86 54.54
CA LEU A 51 -25.74 11.01 53.61
C LEU A 51 -26.90 11.62 52.80
N GLY A 52 -27.19 10.91 51.71
CA GLY A 52 -28.51 10.75 51.08
C GLY A 52 -28.42 10.96 49.57
N GLU A 53 -29.17 10.32 48.68
CA GLU A 53 -30.09 9.18 48.70
C GLU A 53 -30.53 8.99 47.21
N THR A 54 -30.93 7.76 46.84
CA THR A 54 -32.02 7.47 45.87
C THR A 54 -31.85 7.73 44.34
N ARG A 55 -31.62 6.62 43.61
CA ARG A 55 -32.46 6.00 42.55
C ARG A 55 -33.41 6.90 41.70
N ASP A 56 -33.23 6.90 40.37
CA ASP A 56 -34.12 6.29 39.33
C ASP A 56 -33.68 6.68 37.89
N GLN A 57 -33.99 5.79 36.92
CA GLN A 57 -33.78 5.85 35.45
C GLN A 57 -34.89 6.67 34.74
N PRO A 58 -34.99 6.76 33.38
CA PRO A 58 -34.04 6.80 32.26
C PRO A 58 -34.27 8.05 31.35
N ASP A 59 -33.43 8.33 30.33
CA ASP A 59 -33.86 8.61 28.93
C ASP A 59 -32.67 8.93 27.97
N SER A 60 -32.85 8.47 26.73
CA SER A 60 -32.39 8.93 25.41
C SER A 60 -30.94 9.39 25.12
N GLY A 61 -30.42 8.89 23.98
CA GLY A 61 -29.33 9.53 23.24
C GLY A 61 -28.47 8.58 22.41
N ASP A 62 -28.81 8.44 21.13
CA ASP A 62 -27.96 7.90 20.07
C ASP A 62 -26.55 8.53 20.07
N GLU A 63 -25.52 7.71 19.80
CA GLU A 63 -24.51 7.99 18.76
C GLU A 63 -23.50 6.82 18.67
N ALA A 64 -23.69 5.97 17.66
CA ALA A 64 -22.72 4.97 17.25
C ALA A 64 -21.61 5.63 16.42
N VAL A 65 -20.43 5.79 17.01
CA VAL A 65 -19.20 6.17 16.29
C VAL A 65 -18.55 4.91 15.72
N ALA A 66 -18.59 4.81 14.39
CA ALA A 66 -17.91 3.78 13.60
C ALA A 66 -16.38 3.95 13.64
N LYS A 67 -15.67 2.81 13.64
CA LYS A 67 -14.20 2.72 13.53
C LYS A 67 -13.79 2.71 12.04
N PRO A 68 -12.71 3.39 11.63
CA PRO A 68 -12.29 3.39 10.23
C PRO A 68 -11.51 2.13 9.88
N SER A 69 -11.88 1.52 8.74
CA SER A 69 -11.13 0.49 8.02
C SER A 69 -10.36 1.18 6.89
N SER A 70 -9.05 0.91 6.80
CA SER A 70 -8.15 1.43 5.79
C SER A 70 -8.57 0.95 4.40
N SER A 71 -8.91 1.90 3.52
CA SER A 71 -9.24 1.71 2.11
C SER A 71 -8.50 2.76 1.30
N ALA A 72 -7.85 2.34 0.22
CA ALA A 72 -7.14 3.22 -0.71
C ALA A 72 -8.07 4.35 -1.17
N ARG A 73 -7.55 5.58 -1.26
CA ARG A 73 -8.38 6.75 -1.53
C ARG A 73 -8.50 6.98 -3.04
N THR A 74 -9.72 7.11 -3.54
CA THR A 74 -9.99 7.50 -4.93
C THR A 74 -10.19 9.02 -5.04
N LEU A 75 -9.65 9.64 -6.09
CA LEU A 75 -9.78 11.09 -6.35
C LEU A 75 -11.18 11.49 -6.86
N ARG A 76 -11.64 12.69 -6.48
CA ARG A 76 -13.01 13.16 -6.73
C ARG A 76 -13.05 14.49 -7.49
N ALA A 77 -14.09 14.68 -8.32
CA ALA A 77 -14.26 15.89 -9.13
C ALA A 77 -15.03 17.05 -8.44
N ASP A 78 -15.41 16.98 -7.16
CA ASP A 78 -16.32 17.97 -6.56
C ASP A 78 -15.69 19.36 -6.38
N ALA A 79 -16.09 20.29 -7.26
CA ALA A 79 -16.14 21.73 -7.00
C ALA A 79 -17.61 22.13 -6.81
N THR A 80 -17.93 22.83 -5.72
CA THR A 80 -19.28 23.29 -5.38
C THR A 80 -19.85 24.21 -6.48
N VAL A 81 -20.79 23.68 -7.26
CA VAL A 81 -21.70 24.48 -8.08
C VAL A 81 -23.10 24.37 -7.46
N THR A 82 -23.57 25.48 -6.88
CA THR A 82 -24.96 25.65 -6.48
C THR A 82 -25.86 25.57 -7.71
N SER A 83 -26.69 24.54 -7.78
CA SER A 83 -27.90 24.52 -8.60
C SER A 83 -29.01 23.81 -7.83
N ALA A 84 -30.20 24.38 -7.95
CA ALA A 84 -31.33 24.15 -7.06
C ALA A 84 -31.98 22.76 -7.18
N ARG A 85 -32.44 22.31 -6.02
CA ARG A 85 -33.28 21.17 -5.65
C ARG A 85 -34.26 20.62 -6.70
N ALA A 86 -34.20 19.31 -6.90
CA ALA A 86 -35.36 18.42 -7.07
C ALA A 86 -35.08 17.08 -6.37
N GLU A 87 -36.05 16.57 -5.61
CA GLU A 87 -35.98 15.41 -4.70
C GLU A 87 -37.01 14.33 -5.17
N PRO A 88 -37.02 13.09 -4.66
CA PRO A 88 -36.30 11.96 -5.26
C PRO A 88 -37.23 10.79 -5.67
N ALA A 89 -36.71 9.81 -6.43
CA ALA A 89 -37.33 8.49 -6.57
C ALA A 89 -36.36 7.41 -6.06
N ARG A 90 -36.78 6.72 -4.97
CA ARG A 90 -36.06 5.61 -4.32
C ARG A 90 -36.16 4.32 -5.15
N LYS A 91 -35.00 3.74 -5.48
CA LYS A 91 -34.65 2.30 -5.53
C LYS A 91 -33.13 2.26 -5.41
N GLY A 92 -32.44 1.50 -4.58
CA GLY A 92 -32.75 0.47 -3.60
C GLY A 92 -31.41 -0.20 -3.29
N GLU A 93 -31.14 -0.52 -2.02
CA GLU A 93 -29.86 -0.87 -1.38
C GLU A 93 -28.97 -1.97 -2.04
N ALA A 94 -29.38 -2.56 -3.17
CA ALA A 94 -28.59 -3.53 -3.92
C ALA A 94 -27.48 -2.91 -4.80
N GLU A 95 -27.56 -1.61 -5.10
CA GLU A 95 -26.64 -0.93 -6.03
C GLU A 95 -25.41 -0.31 -5.34
N ILE A 96 -25.46 -0.14 -4.01
CA ILE A 96 -24.38 0.39 -3.18
C ILE A 96 -23.33 -0.69 -2.86
N LYS A 97 -23.74 -1.97 -2.83
CA LYS A 97 -22.84 -3.09 -2.57
C LYS A 97 -21.81 -3.32 -3.69
N LEU A 98 -22.21 -3.04 -4.94
CA LEU A 98 -21.37 -3.17 -6.13
C LEU A 98 -20.21 -2.14 -6.18
N LEU A 99 -20.31 -1.05 -5.40
CA LEU A 99 -19.28 0.00 -5.34
C LEU A 99 -18.25 -0.24 -4.22
N GLU A 100 -18.63 -0.90 -3.13
CA GLU A 100 -17.68 -1.37 -2.11
C GLU A 100 -16.87 -2.58 -2.59
N ASP A 101 -17.46 -3.48 -3.36
CA ASP A 101 -16.79 -4.71 -3.83
C ASP A 101 -15.72 -4.39 -4.91
N VAL A 102 -15.94 -3.40 -5.78
CA VAL A 102 -14.94 -2.98 -6.80
C VAL A 102 -13.76 -2.22 -6.18
N ALA A 103 -13.97 -1.47 -5.09
CA ALA A 103 -12.92 -0.70 -4.41
C ALA A 103 -12.08 -1.55 -3.43
N THR A 104 -12.55 -2.74 -3.05
CA THR A 104 -11.85 -3.66 -2.12
C THR A 104 -11.27 -4.91 -2.79
N MET A 105 -11.42 -5.04 -4.11
CA MET A 105 -10.93 -6.20 -4.84
C MET A 105 -9.40 -6.25 -4.92
N THR A 106 -8.85 -7.25 -4.24
CA THR A 106 -7.45 -7.67 -4.38
C THR A 106 -7.31 -8.54 -5.63
N LEU A 107 -6.73 -7.99 -6.70
CA LEU A 107 -6.32 -8.76 -7.88
C LEU A 107 -5.34 -9.87 -7.46
N ASP A 108 -5.74 -11.12 -7.69
CA ASP A 108 -4.95 -12.31 -7.40
C ASP A 108 -3.90 -12.51 -8.52
N LEU A 109 -2.70 -11.98 -8.30
CA LEU A 109 -1.59 -12.01 -9.25
C LEU A 109 -0.62 -13.16 -8.92
N ASP A 110 -1.09 -14.41 -8.98
CA ASP A 110 -0.24 -15.56 -8.70
C ASP A 110 -0.12 -16.50 -9.91
N HIS A 111 0.60 -16.07 -10.94
CA HIS A 111 1.02 -16.95 -12.04
C HIS A 111 2.51 -16.74 -12.35
N GLY A 112 3.29 -17.77 -12.02
CA GLY A 112 4.75 -17.79 -12.04
C GLY A 112 5.35 -17.44 -13.40
N VAL A 113 6.02 -16.28 -13.45
CA VAL A 113 6.89 -15.90 -14.57
C VAL A 113 8.29 -16.49 -14.35
N LYS A 114 8.58 -17.61 -15.01
CA LYS A 114 9.95 -18.10 -15.16
C LYS A 114 10.66 -17.22 -16.22
N ARG A 115 11.19 -16.06 -15.80
CA ARG A 115 12.00 -15.21 -16.69
C ARG A 115 13.27 -15.96 -17.11
N LEU A 116 13.40 -16.26 -18.38
CA LEU A 116 14.67 -16.61 -19.00
C LEU A 116 15.56 -15.37 -18.92
N ARG A 117 16.56 -15.39 -18.04
CA ARG A 117 17.54 -14.30 -17.86
C ARG A 117 18.54 -14.32 -19.01
N THR A 118 18.47 -13.33 -19.89
CA THR A 118 19.60 -12.88 -20.71
C THR A 118 20.63 -12.18 -19.79
N PRO A 119 21.96 -12.23 -20.06
CA PRO A 119 22.98 -11.77 -19.10
C PRO A 119 22.75 -10.31 -18.71
N GLN A 120 22.39 -10.07 -17.44
CA GLN A 120 22.06 -8.76 -16.92
C GLN A 120 23.33 -7.90 -16.82
N SER A 121 23.28 -6.71 -17.41
CA SER A 121 24.13 -5.60 -16.98
C SER A 121 23.97 -5.43 -15.47
N ARG A 122 25.07 -5.35 -14.75
CA ARG A 122 25.10 -5.32 -13.29
C ARG A 122 24.40 -4.06 -12.79
N ALA A 123 23.14 -4.17 -12.38
CA ALA A 123 22.40 -3.04 -11.85
C ALA A 123 23.04 -2.57 -10.54
N THR A 124 23.50 -1.33 -10.50
CA THR A 124 23.99 -0.71 -9.28
C THR A 124 22.81 -0.48 -8.34
N ALA A 125 22.77 -1.21 -7.23
CA ALA A 125 21.79 -1.00 -6.18
C ALA A 125 22.06 0.34 -5.47
N ARG A 126 21.00 0.99 -5.00
CA ARG A 126 21.08 2.17 -4.14
C ARG A 126 20.53 1.84 -2.75
N ILE A 127 21.11 2.50 -1.75
CA ILE A 127 20.61 2.53 -0.37
C ILE A 127 19.89 3.85 -0.22
N ASP A 128 18.61 3.80 0.10
CA ASP A 128 17.82 5.00 0.36
C ASP A 128 17.55 5.12 1.87
N GLU A 129 18.41 5.87 2.57
CA GLU A 129 18.30 6.11 4.01
C GLU A 129 17.03 6.89 4.40
N HIS A 130 16.27 7.42 3.44
CA HIS A 130 14.95 7.98 3.70
C HIS A 130 13.92 6.87 4.01
N ILE A 131 13.99 5.73 3.34
CA ILE A 131 13.05 4.61 3.51
C ILE A 131 13.68 3.36 4.16
N GLU A 132 15.00 3.36 4.35
CA GLU A 132 15.76 2.25 4.91
C GLU A 132 16.56 2.67 6.15
N PHE A 133 16.59 1.78 7.14
CA PHE A 133 17.61 1.79 8.19
C PHE A 133 18.77 0.92 7.75
N ALA A 134 19.99 1.45 7.75
CA ALA A 134 21.17 0.76 7.25
C ALA A 134 22.24 0.60 8.34
N MET A 135 22.87 -0.57 8.35
CA MET A 135 24.06 -0.86 9.14
C MET A 135 25.21 -1.15 8.18
N TYR A 136 26.22 -0.28 8.19
CA TYR A 136 27.41 -0.39 7.37
C TYR A 136 28.47 -1.22 8.07
N LEU A 137 29.01 -2.21 7.37
CA LEU A 137 30.07 -3.11 7.82
C LEU A 137 31.34 -2.84 7.01
N THR A 138 32.23 -2.04 7.56
CA THR A 138 33.47 -1.60 6.92
C THR A 138 34.64 -2.46 7.38
N GLY A 139 35.64 -2.68 6.51
CA GLY A 139 36.79 -3.53 6.83
C GLY A 139 37.98 -3.29 5.91
N GLY A 140 39.17 -3.68 6.38
CA GLY A 140 40.42 -3.47 5.63
C GLY A 140 40.62 -4.45 4.46
N ALA A 141 40.16 -5.70 4.61
CA ALA A 141 40.31 -6.74 3.58
C ALA A 141 38.99 -6.99 2.83
N PRO A 142 39.01 -7.12 1.49
CA PRO A 142 37.83 -7.52 0.73
C PRO A 142 37.34 -8.91 1.12
N VAL A 143 36.01 -9.08 1.17
CA VAL A 143 35.36 -10.37 1.45
C VAL A 143 34.70 -10.92 0.20
N THR A 144 34.69 -12.24 0.04
CA THR A 144 33.96 -12.91 -1.04
C THR A 144 32.46 -12.89 -0.75
N ARG A 145 31.64 -12.94 -1.80
CA ARG A 145 30.18 -13.04 -1.71
C ARG A 145 29.72 -14.15 -0.77
N ASP A 146 30.24 -15.36 -0.95
CA ASP A 146 29.74 -16.52 -0.22
C ASP A 146 30.16 -16.50 1.25
N ALA A 147 31.32 -15.91 1.57
CA ALA A 147 31.74 -15.69 2.95
C ALA A 147 30.81 -14.71 3.69
N ALA A 148 30.28 -13.70 3.00
CA ALA A 148 29.32 -12.75 3.57
C ALA A 148 27.88 -13.29 3.58
N LEU A 149 27.45 -13.98 2.52
CA LEU A 149 26.09 -14.52 2.44
C LEU A 149 25.83 -15.67 3.40
N GLY A 150 26.83 -16.52 3.68
CA GLY A 150 26.66 -17.68 4.55
C GLY A 150 26.13 -17.31 5.95
N PRO A 151 26.86 -16.49 6.73
CA PRO A 151 26.41 -16.05 8.06
C PRO A 151 25.10 -15.25 8.01
N TYR A 152 24.92 -14.42 6.98
CA TYR A 152 23.68 -13.67 6.79
C TYR A 152 22.46 -14.58 6.61
N LYS A 153 22.54 -15.59 5.74
CA LYS A 153 21.43 -16.53 5.49
C LYS A 153 21.06 -17.38 6.71
N GLN A 154 21.99 -17.57 7.65
CA GLN A 154 21.69 -18.27 8.91
C GLN A 154 20.84 -17.44 9.87
N GLU A 155 20.87 -16.12 9.77
CA GLU A 155 20.19 -15.19 10.68
C GLU A 155 19.00 -14.45 10.01
N GLU A 156 18.89 -14.55 8.68
CA GLU A 156 17.87 -13.89 7.84
C GLU A 156 16.43 -14.12 8.34
N TYR A 157 16.15 -15.30 8.90
CA TYR A 157 14.83 -15.67 9.43
C TYR A 157 14.32 -14.77 10.57
N ARG A 158 15.21 -13.99 11.20
CA ARG A 158 14.86 -13.04 12.27
C ARG A 158 14.34 -11.70 11.74
N LEU A 159 14.53 -11.43 10.44
CA LEU A 159 14.21 -10.16 9.82
C LEU A 159 12.85 -10.25 9.14
N GLU A 160 11.82 -9.69 9.78
CA GLU A 160 10.44 -9.77 9.30
C GLU A 160 10.16 -8.74 8.18
N LYS A 161 10.65 -7.50 8.33
CA LYS A 161 10.53 -6.47 7.28
C LYS A 161 11.41 -6.79 6.08
N PRO A 162 11.09 -6.27 4.88
CA PRO A 162 11.96 -6.34 3.72
C PRO A 162 13.36 -5.82 4.05
N HIS A 163 14.38 -6.61 3.72
CA HIS A 163 15.76 -6.33 4.08
C HIS A 163 16.71 -6.78 2.97
N ARG A 164 17.90 -6.19 2.91
CA ARG A 164 18.87 -6.44 1.83
C ARG A 164 20.28 -6.49 2.39
N LEU A 165 21.09 -7.40 1.84
CA LEU A 165 22.52 -7.39 2.03
C LEU A 165 23.21 -6.90 0.75
N LEU A 166 23.81 -5.73 0.86
CA LEU A 166 24.47 -5.01 -0.22
C LEU A 166 25.98 -5.01 0.00
N GLY A 167 26.73 -4.97 -1.09
CA GLY A 167 28.18 -4.91 -1.05
C GLY A 167 28.71 -3.89 -2.04
N ARG A 168 29.67 -3.09 -1.58
CA ARG A 168 30.43 -2.20 -2.46
C ARG A 168 31.56 -2.99 -3.08
N VAL A 169 31.47 -3.18 -4.39
CA VAL A 169 32.39 -4.05 -5.13
C VAL A 169 33.80 -3.48 -5.11
N ALA A 170 34.81 -4.34 -4.98
CA ALA A 170 36.20 -3.90 -4.87
C ALA A 170 36.78 -3.28 -6.15
N ASP A 171 36.26 -3.66 -7.32
CA ASP A 171 36.66 -3.20 -8.66
C ASP A 171 35.78 -2.05 -9.20
N GLY A 172 34.64 -1.81 -8.55
CA GLY A 172 33.62 -0.85 -8.98
C GLY A 172 33.35 0.24 -7.95
N GLN A 173 32.53 1.21 -8.31
CA GLN A 173 32.11 2.30 -7.42
C GLN A 173 30.69 2.12 -6.86
N GLY A 174 29.95 1.10 -7.31
CA GLY A 174 28.54 0.90 -6.94
C GLY A 174 28.34 -0.13 -5.83
N TRP A 175 27.21 0.00 -5.14
CA TRP A 175 26.63 -1.08 -4.34
C TRP A 175 25.92 -2.07 -5.26
N SER A 176 25.92 -3.35 -4.88
CA SER A 176 25.17 -4.40 -5.55
C SER A 176 24.60 -5.37 -4.53
N GLU A 177 23.49 -6.02 -4.89
CA GLU A 177 22.90 -7.05 -4.05
C GLU A 177 23.70 -8.34 -4.13
N LEU A 178 24.23 -8.77 -2.99
CA LEU A 178 25.07 -9.96 -2.91
C LEU A 178 24.35 -11.16 -3.50
N VAL A 179 23.05 -11.34 -3.22
CA VAL A 179 22.24 -12.47 -3.72
C VAL A 179 22.28 -12.58 -5.25
N THR A 180 22.35 -11.47 -5.97
CA THR A 180 22.31 -11.45 -7.44
C THR A 180 23.68 -11.55 -8.10
N ASP A 181 24.74 -11.22 -7.37
CA ASP A 181 26.10 -11.15 -7.90
C ASP A 181 26.76 -12.54 -8.04
N PRO A 182 27.79 -12.69 -8.90
CA PRO A 182 28.58 -13.92 -9.02
C PRO A 182 29.31 -14.30 -7.71
N SER A 183 29.50 -15.61 -7.46
CA SER A 183 30.15 -16.14 -6.24
C SER A 183 31.56 -15.60 -5.95
N ARG A 184 32.32 -15.29 -7.01
CA ARG A 184 33.70 -14.80 -6.90
C ARG A 184 33.80 -13.28 -6.68
N THR A 185 32.68 -12.58 -6.60
CA THR A 185 32.66 -11.13 -6.39
C THR A 185 33.27 -10.79 -5.02
N LEU A 186 34.15 -9.79 -5.02
CA LEU A 186 34.80 -9.27 -3.83
C LEU A 186 34.20 -7.92 -3.43
N TYR A 187 33.92 -7.75 -2.14
CA TYR A 187 33.34 -6.54 -1.58
C TYR A 187 34.27 -5.90 -0.57
N ARG A 188 34.51 -4.60 -0.70
CA ARG A 188 35.28 -3.82 0.29
C ARG A 188 34.44 -3.49 1.50
N ASP A 189 33.23 -2.99 1.26
CA ASP A 189 32.25 -2.61 2.27
C ASP A 189 30.98 -3.43 2.09
N LEU A 190 30.27 -3.68 3.19
CA LEU A 190 28.94 -4.28 3.17
C LEU A 190 27.95 -3.34 3.85
N ALA A 191 26.66 -3.48 3.52
CA ALA A 191 25.57 -2.79 4.16
C ALA A 191 24.39 -3.74 4.31
N LEU A 192 23.91 -3.89 5.53
CA LEU A 192 22.67 -4.60 5.84
C LEU A 192 21.57 -3.54 6.03
N THR A 193 20.52 -3.60 5.21
CA THR A 193 19.42 -2.62 5.24
C THR A 193 18.11 -3.27 5.62
N LEU A 194 17.25 -2.52 6.29
CA LEU A 194 15.87 -2.87 6.64
C LEU A 194 14.96 -1.75 6.14
N GLN A 195 13.90 -2.09 5.41
CA GLN A 195 12.90 -1.12 5.00
C GLN A 195 12.05 -0.71 6.20
N LEU A 196 11.90 0.60 6.41
CA LEU A 196 11.25 1.18 7.59
C LEU A 196 9.73 1.03 7.60
N VAL A 197 9.11 0.78 6.44
CA VAL A 197 7.65 0.60 6.31
C VAL A 197 7.37 -0.45 5.25
N ASP A 198 6.39 -1.31 5.55
CA ASP A 198 5.81 -2.26 4.63
C ASP A 198 4.29 -2.37 4.85
N VAL A 199 3.65 -3.38 4.24
CA VAL A 199 2.21 -3.66 4.42
C VAL A 199 1.82 -4.00 5.87
N GLY A 200 2.76 -4.44 6.70
CA GLY A 200 2.58 -4.67 8.13
C GLY A 200 2.75 -3.40 8.97
N GLY A 201 3.00 -2.24 8.35
CA GLY A 201 3.10 -0.93 9.02
C GLY A 201 4.54 -0.47 9.25
N ALA A 202 4.70 0.46 10.19
CA ALA A 202 6.00 1.00 10.57
C ALA A 202 6.92 -0.03 11.25
N ALA A 203 8.22 0.08 11.01
CA ALA A 203 9.24 -0.67 11.72
C ALA A 203 9.25 -0.31 13.21
N SER A 204 9.31 -1.35 14.03
CA SER A 204 9.33 -1.32 15.48
C SER A 204 10.77 -1.37 16.03
N GLU A 205 10.91 -1.07 17.31
CA GLU A 205 12.20 -1.18 18.01
C GLU A 205 12.73 -2.62 17.99
N SER A 206 11.84 -3.62 18.09
CA SER A 206 12.18 -5.04 17.99
C SER A 206 12.83 -5.38 16.64
N GLU A 207 12.33 -4.82 15.54
CA GLU A 207 12.86 -5.08 14.20
C GLU A 207 14.20 -4.40 13.97
N LEU A 208 14.40 -3.16 14.45
CA LEU A 208 15.71 -2.51 14.38
C LEU A 208 16.74 -3.25 15.25
N ASN A 209 16.34 -3.75 16.42
CA ASN A 209 17.18 -4.60 17.26
C ASN A 209 17.52 -5.92 16.55
N ALA A 210 16.57 -6.58 15.89
CA ALA A 210 16.81 -7.80 15.13
C ALA A 210 17.82 -7.57 14.00
N LEU A 211 17.71 -6.44 13.27
CA LEU A 211 18.69 -6.03 12.27
C LEU A 211 20.07 -5.83 12.89
N ALA A 212 20.15 -5.08 13.99
CA ALA A 212 21.43 -4.79 14.65
C ALA A 212 22.12 -6.07 15.14
N GLN A 213 21.39 -6.99 15.76
CA GLN A 213 21.96 -8.27 16.21
C GLN A 213 22.45 -9.12 15.02
N THR A 214 21.69 -9.15 13.93
CA THR A 214 22.07 -9.85 12.70
C THR A 214 23.34 -9.25 12.09
N GLY A 215 23.40 -7.92 11.99
CA GLY A 215 24.55 -7.21 11.45
C GLY A 215 25.79 -7.30 12.34
N LEU A 216 25.64 -7.30 13.67
CA LEU A 216 26.76 -7.49 14.61
C LEU A 216 27.36 -8.90 14.51
N LYS A 217 26.53 -9.95 14.42
CA LYS A 217 27.02 -11.32 14.18
C LYS A 217 27.74 -11.45 12.84
N LEU A 218 27.18 -10.85 11.79
CA LEU A 218 27.82 -10.82 10.47
C LEU A 218 29.16 -10.08 10.53
N ALA A 219 29.23 -8.96 11.24
CA ALA A 219 30.45 -8.20 11.41
C ALA A 219 31.52 -8.96 12.19
N ASP A 220 31.15 -9.66 13.27
CA ASP A 220 32.06 -10.51 14.05
C ASP A 220 32.64 -11.65 13.20
N SER A 221 31.78 -12.37 12.48
CA SER A 221 32.20 -13.45 11.57
C SER A 221 33.14 -12.98 10.46
N LEU A 222 33.08 -11.71 10.06
CA LEU A 222 33.90 -11.13 9.00
C LEU A 222 35.02 -10.24 9.53
N SER A 223 35.16 -10.10 10.86
CA SER A 223 36.09 -9.17 11.52
C SER A 223 35.98 -7.73 10.99
N ARG A 224 34.74 -7.21 10.91
CA ARG A 224 34.41 -5.89 10.38
C ARG A 224 33.91 -4.94 11.46
N GLN A 225 34.11 -3.64 11.24
CA GLN A 225 33.56 -2.58 12.09
C GLN A 225 32.18 -2.17 11.61
N THR A 226 31.33 -1.76 12.56
CA THR A 226 29.93 -1.47 12.29
C THR A 226 29.58 -0.01 12.56
N ARG A 227 28.76 0.58 11.68
CA ARG A 227 28.21 1.93 11.85
C ARG A 227 26.76 1.96 11.38
N PHE A 228 25.85 2.47 12.20
CA PHE A 228 24.46 2.69 11.79
C PHE A 228 24.31 3.98 10.96
N SER A 229 23.33 4.02 10.07
CA SER A 229 22.98 5.22 9.30
C SER A 229 22.37 6.32 10.19
N ALA A 230 21.68 5.92 11.26
CA ALA A 230 21.10 6.81 12.26
C ALA A 230 21.02 6.15 13.63
N GLU A 231 20.72 6.94 14.65
CA GLU A 231 20.27 6.43 15.95
C GLU A 231 18.87 5.81 15.84
N PHE A 232 18.51 4.93 16.77
CA PHE A 232 17.24 4.18 16.72
C PHE A 232 16.02 5.08 16.85
N GLU A 233 16.04 6.02 17.81
CA GLU A 233 14.89 6.87 18.08
C GLU A 233 14.50 7.76 16.86
N PRO A 234 15.43 8.45 16.17
CA PRO A 234 15.13 9.09 14.89
C PRO A 234 14.62 8.14 13.80
N ALA A 235 15.16 6.91 13.71
CA ALA A 235 14.73 5.93 12.71
C ALA A 235 13.29 5.45 12.95
N LEU A 236 12.92 5.20 14.22
CA LEU A 236 11.55 4.84 14.61
C LEU A 236 10.56 5.99 14.35
N ARG A 237 10.94 7.25 14.64
CA ARG A 237 10.12 8.40 14.26
C ARG A 237 9.92 8.48 12.75
N ARG A 238 10.97 8.24 11.96
CA ARG A 238 10.88 8.22 10.50
C ARG A 238 9.97 7.09 10.00
N ALA A 239 10.05 5.90 10.59
CA ALA A 239 9.15 4.79 10.27
C ALA A 239 7.68 5.17 10.50
N GLY A 240 7.36 5.83 11.62
CA GLY A 240 6.01 6.34 11.88
C GLY A 240 5.55 7.39 10.85
N GLN A 241 6.40 8.37 10.54
CA GLN A 241 6.10 9.40 9.54
C GLN A 241 5.89 8.81 8.14
N LEU A 242 6.72 7.84 7.75
CA LEU A 242 6.57 7.12 6.48
C LEU A 242 5.27 6.32 6.43
N HIS A 243 4.87 5.70 7.54
CA HIS A 243 3.63 4.93 7.58
C HIS A 243 2.42 5.83 7.41
N GLU A 244 2.35 6.95 8.14
CA GLU A 244 1.31 7.97 7.95
C GLU A 244 1.31 8.54 6.53
N PHE A 245 2.50 8.73 5.94
CA PHE A 245 2.66 9.16 4.56
C PHE A 245 2.09 8.13 3.58
N CYS A 246 2.42 6.84 3.74
CA CYS A 246 1.88 5.78 2.88
C CYS A 246 0.34 5.73 2.97
N GLU A 247 -0.24 5.83 4.17
CA GLU A 247 -1.69 5.86 4.35
C GLU A 247 -2.35 7.11 3.74
N ALA A 248 -1.66 8.25 3.77
CA ALA A 248 -2.19 9.50 3.24
C ALA A 248 -2.16 9.57 1.71
N PHE A 249 -1.16 8.92 1.07
CA PHE A 249 -0.85 9.07 -0.35
C PHE A 249 -1.04 7.80 -1.18
N ASP A 250 -1.56 6.71 -0.60
CA ASP A 250 -2.04 5.54 -1.35
C ASP A 250 -3.35 5.88 -2.10
N VAL A 251 -3.17 6.54 -3.25
CA VAL A 251 -4.24 7.14 -4.05
C VAL A 251 -4.31 6.51 -5.43
N ILE A 252 -5.52 6.14 -5.83
CA ILE A 252 -5.83 5.64 -7.17
C ILE A 252 -6.66 6.69 -7.91
N ALA A 253 -6.23 7.06 -9.10
CA ALA A 253 -7.02 7.87 -10.02
C ALA A 253 -7.74 6.95 -11.01
N ALA A 254 -9.02 7.18 -11.25
CA ALA A 254 -9.83 6.36 -12.16
C ALA A 254 -10.75 7.21 -13.04
N ILE A 255 -10.98 6.74 -14.26
CA ILE A 255 -11.99 7.25 -15.20
C ILE A 255 -12.79 6.05 -15.70
N ASN A 256 -14.12 6.15 -15.64
CA ASN A 256 -14.99 5.10 -16.10
C ASN A 256 -15.55 5.45 -17.48
N VAL A 257 -15.71 4.46 -18.35
CA VAL A 257 -16.43 4.58 -19.62
C VAL A 257 -17.65 3.68 -19.52
N GLY A 258 -18.81 4.30 -19.33
CA GLY A 258 -20.09 3.59 -19.27
C GLY A 258 -20.78 3.57 -20.63
N ALA A 259 -21.60 2.55 -20.88
CA ALA A 259 -22.46 2.51 -22.06
C ALA A 259 -23.41 3.72 -22.11
N ALA A 260 -23.58 4.30 -23.31
CA ALA A 260 -24.52 5.39 -23.51
C ALA A 260 -25.97 4.91 -23.60
N ASP A 261 -26.17 3.66 -24.04
CA ASP A 261 -27.48 3.02 -24.20
C ASP A 261 -27.57 1.69 -23.43
N ALA A 262 -28.75 1.06 -23.51
CA ALA A 262 -29.01 -0.23 -22.87
C ALA A 262 -28.39 -1.42 -23.60
N GLU A 263 -27.80 -1.24 -24.80
CA GLU A 263 -27.15 -2.32 -25.55
C GLU A 263 -25.78 -2.68 -24.96
N GLY A 264 -25.17 -1.77 -24.19
CA GLY A 264 -23.86 -2.00 -23.56
C GLY A 264 -22.69 -1.82 -24.53
N LEU A 265 -21.48 -1.81 -23.98
CA LEU A 265 -20.24 -1.74 -24.76
C LEU A 265 -19.88 -3.14 -25.29
N ARG A 266 -19.64 -3.24 -26.60
CA ARG A 266 -19.25 -4.50 -27.25
C ARG A 266 -17.77 -4.79 -27.03
N GLY A 267 -17.45 -6.00 -26.58
CA GLY A 267 -16.09 -6.45 -26.27
C GLY A 267 -15.10 -6.30 -27.42
N ARG A 268 -15.52 -6.60 -28.67
CA ARG A 268 -14.68 -6.41 -29.86
C ARG A 268 -14.31 -4.95 -30.14
N LEU A 269 -15.17 -4.00 -29.78
CA LEU A 269 -14.85 -2.58 -29.96
C LEU A 269 -13.85 -2.11 -28.90
N ILE A 270 -14.02 -2.59 -27.65
CA ILE A 270 -13.07 -2.33 -26.55
C ILE A 270 -11.69 -2.89 -26.89
N GLU A 271 -11.62 -4.16 -27.33
CA GLU A 271 -10.36 -4.82 -27.69
C GLU A 271 -9.64 -4.11 -28.84
N ARG A 272 -10.39 -3.75 -29.91
CA ARG A 272 -9.85 -2.98 -31.02
C ARG A 272 -9.32 -1.62 -30.59
N ALA A 273 -10.08 -0.90 -29.75
CA ALA A 273 -9.67 0.40 -29.22
C ALA A 273 -8.37 0.28 -28.41
N ALA A 274 -8.34 -0.67 -27.47
CA ALA A 274 -7.18 -0.94 -26.63
C ALA A 274 -5.94 -1.28 -27.47
N GLY A 275 -6.08 -2.14 -28.49
CA GLY A 275 -4.99 -2.49 -29.40
C GLY A 275 -4.44 -1.30 -30.19
N ARG A 276 -5.30 -0.42 -30.71
CA ARG A 276 -4.87 0.79 -31.43
C ARG A 276 -4.16 1.80 -30.53
N LEU A 277 -4.61 1.91 -29.28
CA LEU A 277 -4.02 2.80 -28.28
C LEU A 277 -2.71 2.27 -27.71
N GLY A 278 -2.34 1.01 -27.99
CA GLY A 278 -1.08 0.41 -27.57
C GLY A 278 -1.12 -0.30 -26.21
N PHE A 279 -2.31 -0.63 -25.71
CA PHE A 279 -2.41 -1.45 -24.50
C PHE A 279 -1.94 -2.89 -24.76
N GLU A 280 -1.25 -3.47 -23.79
CA GLU A 280 -0.90 -4.88 -23.78
C GLU A 280 -1.95 -5.68 -22.98
N PHE A 281 -2.40 -6.81 -23.52
CA PHE A 281 -3.25 -7.73 -22.76
C PHE A 281 -2.39 -8.55 -21.77
N SER A 282 -2.63 -8.38 -20.48
CA SER A 282 -1.82 -8.98 -19.42
C SER A 282 -2.27 -10.40 -19.05
N PRO A 283 -1.42 -11.21 -18.38
CA PRO A 283 -1.82 -12.51 -17.83
C PRO A 283 -2.98 -12.42 -16.82
N ALA A 284 -3.14 -11.27 -16.16
CA ALA A 284 -4.27 -10.97 -15.28
C ALA A 284 -5.59 -10.71 -16.03
N ARG A 285 -5.59 -10.89 -17.36
CA ARG A 285 -6.76 -10.78 -18.24
C ARG A 285 -7.39 -9.38 -18.24
N VAL A 286 -6.53 -8.37 -18.10
CA VAL A 286 -6.84 -6.94 -18.21
C VAL A 286 -5.88 -6.29 -19.20
N PHE A 287 -6.26 -5.16 -19.77
CA PHE A 287 -5.40 -4.38 -20.66
C PHE A 287 -4.53 -3.43 -19.83
N VAL A 288 -3.23 -3.36 -20.11
CA VAL A 288 -2.28 -2.55 -19.35
C VAL A 288 -1.49 -1.67 -20.31
N MET A 289 -1.48 -0.37 -20.06
CA MET A 289 -0.58 0.55 -20.71
C MET A 289 0.77 0.53 -20.00
N LYS A 290 1.85 0.30 -20.74
CA LYS A 290 3.21 0.26 -20.19
C LYS A 290 4.05 1.43 -20.68
N SER A 291 5.01 1.83 -19.86
CA SER A 291 6.00 2.82 -20.23
C SER A 291 6.95 2.27 -21.29
N VAL A 292 6.98 2.92 -22.44
CA VAL A 292 7.94 2.63 -23.53
C VAL A 292 9.38 3.03 -23.14
N ALA A 293 9.53 3.99 -22.20
CA ALA A 293 10.82 4.53 -21.79
C ALA A 293 11.50 3.75 -20.66
N ALA A 294 10.78 2.85 -19.98
CA ALA A 294 11.33 2.06 -18.87
C ALA A 294 11.76 0.67 -19.35
N GLU A 295 13.02 0.29 -19.10
CA GLU A 295 13.48 -1.08 -19.34
C GLU A 295 12.61 -2.07 -18.55
N GLY A 296 11.93 -2.97 -19.26
CA GLY A 296 11.01 -3.96 -18.65
C GLY A 296 9.53 -3.57 -18.63
N GLY A 297 9.16 -2.38 -19.14
CA GLY A 297 7.77 -2.00 -19.38
C GLY A 297 6.95 -1.81 -18.11
N ARG A 298 7.26 -0.76 -17.33
CA ARG A 298 6.50 -0.42 -16.11
C ARG A 298 5.04 -0.12 -16.46
N ASP A 299 4.11 -0.72 -15.72
CA ASP A 299 2.68 -0.44 -15.83
C ASP A 299 2.37 1.02 -15.45
N LEU A 300 1.62 1.71 -16.31
CA LEU A 300 1.20 3.10 -16.12
C LEU A 300 -0.26 3.18 -15.69
N TYR A 301 -1.15 2.54 -16.43
CA TYR A 301 -2.56 2.44 -16.09
C TYR A 301 -3.18 1.19 -16.69
N THR A 302 -4.26 0.73 -16.07
CA THR A 302 -4.95 -0.50 -16.39
C THR A 302 -6.35 -0.19 -16.86
N LEU A 303 -6.79 -0.89 -17.91
CA LEU A 303 -8.17 -0.92 -18.40
C LEU A 303 -8.78 -2.28 -18.03
N ALA A 304 -9.80 -2.23 -17.19
CA ALA A 304 -10.52 -3.39 -16.67
C ALA A 304 -12.01 -3.34 -17.00
N ASN A 305 -12.67 -4.50 -16.97
CA ASN A 305 -14.12 -4.58 -17.11
C ASN A 305 -14.79 -4.05 -15.82
N MET A 306 -15.95 -3.38 -15.90
CA MET A 306 -16.69 -2.98 -14.70
C MET A 306 -17.53 -4.13 -14.11
N VAL A 307 -17.70 -5.22 -14.86
CA VAL A 307 -18.37 -6.44 -14.37
C VAL A 307 -17.37 -7.33 -13.66
N GLU A 308 -17.71 -7.77 -12.45
CA GLU A 308 -16.91 -8.74 -11.69
C GLU A 308 -16.63 -10.00 -12.52
N PRO A 309 -15.38 -10.51 -12.53
CA PRO A 309 -14.25 -10.15 -11.65
C PRO A 309 -13.35 -9.03 -12.19
N GLY A 310 -13.82 -8.22 -13.13
CA GLY A 310 -13.06 -7.12 -13.73
C GLY A 310 -12.15 -7.52 -14.89
N THR A 311 -12.27 -8.76 -15.37
CA THR A 311 -11.41 -9.33 -16.42
C THR A 311 -12.14 -9.44 -17.76
N PHE A 312 -11.36 -9.64 -18.82
CA PHE A 312 -11.84 -9.98 -20.15
C PHE A 312 -11.52 -11.44 -20.46
N ASP A 313 -12.41 -12.12 -21.18
CA ASP A 313 -12.13 -13.47 -21.67
C ASP A 313 -11.84 -13.50 -23.17
N PRO A 314 -10.61 -13.89 -23.54
CA PRO A 314 -10.26 -14.10 -24.91
C PRO A 314 -11.18 -14.99 -25.76
N ALA A 315 -11.78 -16.00 -25.17
CA ALA A 315 -12.68 -16.86 -25.94
C ALA A 315 -14.02 -16.18 -26.28
N THR A 316 -14.33 -15.03 -25.66
CA THR A 316 -15.68 -14.46 -25.69
C THR A 316 -15.77 -13.02 -26.19
N TRP A 317 -14.71 -12.40 -26.71
CA TRP A 317 -14.77 -11.00 -27.19
C TRP A 317 -15.92 -10.71 -28.15
N ASP A 318 -16.21 -11.65 -29.06
CA ASP A 318 -17.28 -11.51 -30.06
C ASP A 318 -18.68 -11.48 -29.46
N ARG A 319 -18.84 -12.01 -28.24
CA ARG A 319 -20.13 -12.12 -27.54
C ARG A 319 -20.19 -11.25 -26.28
N LEU A 320 -19.06 -10.72 -25.85
CA LEU A 320 -18.96 -9.88 -24.67
C LEU A 320 -19.72 -8.57 -24.89
N VAL A 321 -20.62 -8.29 -23.96
CA VAL A 321 -21.29 -7.01 -23.80
C VAL A 321 -21.16 -6.62 -22.33
N THR A 322 -20.70 -5.40 -22.05
CA THR A 322 -20.50 -4.91 -20.69
C THR A 322 -21.16 -3.54 -20.47
N PRO A 323 -21.70 -3.26 -19.27
CA PRO A 323 -22.16 -1.91 -18.90
C PRO A 323 -21.05 -0.85 -18.96
N GLY A 324 -19.77 -1.25 -18.89
CA GLY A 324 -18.67 -0.30 -18.94
C GLY A 324 -17.30 -0.90 -18.69
N VAL A 325 -16.28 -0.05 -18.82
CA VAL A 325 -14.89 -0.33 -18.49
C VAL A 325 -14.32 0.76 -17.59
N SER A 326 -13.32 0.43 -16.79
CA SER A 326 -12.64 1.38 -15.89
C SER A 326 -11.17 1.47 -16.25
N LEU A 327 -10.67 2.70 -16.41
CA LEU A 327 -9.25 3.00 -16.53
C LEU A 327 -8.75 3.54 -15.20
N PHE A 328 -7.67 2.99 -14.66
CA PHE A 328 -7.13 3.44 -13.39
C PHE A 328 -5.60 3.38 -13.31
N MET A 329 -5.02 4.26 -12.48
CA MET A 329 -3.60 4.32 -12.15
C MET A 329 -3.37 4.54 -10.66
N SER A 330 -2.32 3.94 -10.11
CA SER A 330 -1.82 4.32 -8.79
C SER A 330 -0.92 5.54 -8.93
N VAL A 331 -1.36 6.67 -8.37
CA VAL A 331 -0.66 7.96 -8.42
C VAL A 331 0.78 7.86 -7.90
N PRO A 332 1.07 7.25 -6.73
CA PRO A 332 2.44 7.19 -6.22
C PRO A 332 3.38 6.31 -7.07
N LEU A 333 2.85 5.35 -7.84
CA LEU A 333 3.66 4.37 -8.57
C LEU A 333 4.09 4.81 -9.97
N VAL A 334 3.44 5.84 -10.53
CA VAL A 334 3.73 6.28 -11.89
C VAL A 334 4.63 7.53 -11.89
N PRO A 335 5.59 7.61 -12.83
CA PRO A 335 6.39 8.83 -12.99
C PRO A 335 5.53 9.91 -13.64
N HIS A 336 5.71 11.17 -13.21
CA HIS A 336 4.94 12.32 -13.71
C HIS A 336 3.42 12.05 -13.77
N PRO A 337 2.77 11.79 -12.62
CA PRO A 337 1.44 11.21 -12.57
C PRO A 337 0.37 12.04 -13.29
N ALA A 338 0.47 13.37 -13.28
CA ALA A 338 -0.47 14.22 -14.01
C ALA A 338 -0.39 14.03 -15.53
N ALA A 339 0.82 13.89 -16.09
CA ALA A 339 1.00 13.63 -17.52
C ALA A 339 0.58 12.21 -17.91
N VAL A 340 0.71 11.24 -16.99
CA VAL A 340 0.18 9.88 -17.19
C VAL A 340 -1.36 9.90 -17.16
N PHE A 341 -1.95 10.67 -16.26
CA PHE A 341 -3.39 10.86 -16.18
C PHE A 341 -3.96 11.53 -17.44
N ASP A 342 -3.27 12.53 -18.00
CA ASP A 342 -3.67 13.16 -19.28
C ASP A 342 -3.79 12.10 -20.40
N LYS A 343 -2.80 11.22 -20.53
CA LYS A 343 -2.83 10.11 -21.50
C LYS A 343 -3.93 9.09 -21.21
N MET A 344 -4.19 8.81 -19.92
CA MET A 344 -5.26 7.92 -19.50
C MET A 344 -6.64 8.51 -19.84
N ALA A 345 -6.83 9.82 -19.66
CA ALA A 345 -8.04 10.54 -20.03
C ALA A 345 -8.25 10.52 -21.55
N ASP A 346 -7.22 10.81 -22.35
CA ASP A 346 -7.28 10.71 -23.81
C ASP A 346 -7.65 9.30 -24.28
N ALA A 347 -7.10 8.27 -23.64
CA ALA A 347 -7.45 6.87 -23.92
C ALA A 347 -8.91 6.57 -23.57
N ALA A 348 -9.42 7.06 -22.44
CA ALA A 348 -10.81 6.89 -22.05
C ALA A 348 -11.78 7.56 -23.05
N ILE A 349 -11.44 8.75 -23.54
CA ILE A 349 -12.19 9.46 -24.59
C ILE A 349 -12.22 8.64 -25.88
N ALA A 350 -11.07 8.18 -26.36
CA ALA A 350 -10.98 7.37 -27.58
C ALA A 350 -11.77 6.05 -27.47
N ILE A 351 -11.74 5.39 -26.30
CA ILE A 351 -12.53 4.17 -26.04
C ILE A 351 -14.03 4.49 -26.04
N ALA A 352 -14.45 5.60 -25.42
CA ALA A 352 -15.84 6.02 -25.42
C ALA A 352 -16.35 6.28 -26.85
N GLU A 353 -15.58 6.98 -27.67
CA GLU A 353 -15.92 7.26 -29.07
C GLU A 353 -16.02 5.97 -29.91
N GLU A 354 -15.11 5.01 -29.75
CA GLU A 354 -15.10 3.78 -30.53
C GLU A 354 -16.16 2.76 -30.07
N ALA A 355 -16.40 2.66 -28.77
CA ALA A 355 -17.30 1.66 -28.19
C ALA A 355 -18.75 2.16 -28.00
N GLY A 356 -19.03 3.44 -28.23
CA GLY A 356 -20.36 4.04 -28.02
C GLY A 356 -20.66 4.32 -26.55
N GLY A 357 -19.65 4.77 -25.79
CA GLY A 357 -19.74 5.07 -24.37
C GLY A 357 -19.75 6.55 -24.03
N ARG A 358 -19.78 6.84 -22.73
CA ARG A 358 -19.63 8.17 -22.15
C ARG A 358 -18.72 8.10 -20.93
N LEU A 359 -17.97 9.17 -20.68
CA LEU A 359 -17.09 9.26 -19.53
C LEU A 359 -17.90 9.49 -18.26
N LEU A 360 -17.54 8.76 -17.23
CA LEU A 360 -18.15 8.81 -15.92
C LEU A 360 -17.06 8.95 -14.85
N ASP A 361 -17.37 9.67 -13.79
CA ASP A 361 -16.55 9.69 -12.58
C ASP A 361 -16.77 8.42 -11.74
N GLN A 362 -16.15 8.38 -10.56
CA GLN A 362 -16.31 7.31 -9.57
C GLN A 362 -17.75 7.14 -9.04
N ASP A 363 -18.56 8.20 -9.04
CA ASP A 363 -19.95 8.19 -8.59
C ASP A 363 -20.91 7.90 -9.76
N ARG A 364 -20.38 7.48 -10.92
CA ARG A 364 -21.12 7.27 -12.19
C ARG A 364 -21.81 8.53 -12.71
N LYS A 365 -21.35 9.72 -12.33
CA LYS A 365 -21.82 10.99 -12.90
C LYS A 365 -21.05 11.30 -14.18
N PRO A 366 -21.65 12.00 -15.16
CA PRO A 366 -20.94 12.42 -16.37
C PRO A 366 -19.67 13.20 -16.03
N LEU A 367 -18.55 12.75 -16.58
CA LEU A 367 -17.26 13.41 -16.42
C LEU A 367 -16.96 14.24 -17.68
N ASN A 368 -16.81 15.55 -17.50
CA ASN A 368 -16.48 16.49 -18.57
C ASN A 368 -15.04 17.03 -18.42
N ASP A 369 -14.59 17.83 -19.38
CA ASP A 369 -13.23 18.41 -19.40
C ASP A 369 -12.89 19.17 -18.11
N GLN A 370 -13.86 19.86 -17.51
CA GLN A 370 -13.67 20.56 -16.24
C GLN A 370 -13.41 19.57 -15.10
N GLY A 371 -14.17 18.48 -15.01
CA GLY A 371 -13.96 17.42 -14.02
C GLY A 371 -12.61 16.72 -14.20
N ILE A 372 -12.20 16.46 -15.44
CA ILE A 372 -10.87 15.92 -15.77
C ILE A 372 -9.78 16.88 -15.27
N ALA A 373 -9.92 18.19 -15.54
CA ALA A 373 -8.96 19.20 -15.08
C ALA A 373 -8.88 19.29 -13.54
N VAL A 374 -9.99 19.10 -12.82
CA VAL A 374 -9.99 19.04 -11.34
C VAL A 374 -9.21 17.84 -10.83
N ILE A 375 -9.47 16.64 -11.38
CA ILE A 375 -8.75 15.42 -10.98
C ILE A 375 -7.25 15.57 -11.29
N ARG A 376 -6.92 16.07 -12.48
CA ARG A 376 -5.54 16.34 -12.89
C ARG A 376 -4.80 17.24 -11.90
N ARG A 377 -5.43 18.35 -11.47
CA ARG A 377 -4.85 19.26 -10.47
C ARG A 377 -4.63 18.57 -9.12
N GLN A 378 -5.57 17.75 -8.65
CA GLN A 378 -5.40 17.00 -7.40
C GLN A 378 -4.20 16.04 -7.48
N ILE A 379 -4.00 15.40 -8.63
CA ILE A 379 -2.85 14.53 -8.89
C ILE A 379 -1.53 15.33 -8.83
N GLU A 380 -1.49 16.54 -9.40
CA GLU A 380 -0.32 17.43 -9.29
C GLU A 380 -0.03 17.80 -7.84
N GLU A 381 -1.04 18.24 -7.09
CA GLU A 381 -0.90 18.60 -5.67
C GLU A 381 -0.42 17.41 -4.82
N ILE A 382 -0.83 16.18 -5.14
CA ILE A 382 -0.32 14.96 -4.52
C ILE A 382 1.15 14.75 -4.87
N GLY A 383 1.51 14.83 -6.15
CA GLY A 383 2.89 14.67 -6.60
C GLY A 383 3.85 15.67 -5.96
N GLU A 384 3.44 16.92 -5.84
CA GLU A 384 4.21 17.98 -5.15
C GLU A 384 4.42 17.67 -3.67
N LYS A 385 3.38 17.22 -2.97
CA LYS A 385 3.48 16.83 -1.55
C LYS A 385 4.38 15.61 -1.34
N MET A 386 4.33 14.63 -2.24
CA MET A 386 5.23 13.48 -2.21
C MET A 386 6.69 13.90 -2.40
N LEU A 387 6.95 14.76 -3.38
CA LEU A 387 8.28 15.34 -3.62
C LEU A 387 8.79 16.12 -2.40
N ALA A 388 7.94 16.94 -1.79
CA ALA A 388 8.28 17.70 -0.58
C ALA A 388 8.59 16.78 0.62
N PHE A 389 7.96 15.60 0.68
CA PHE A 389 8.27 14.56 1.68
C PHE A 389 9.60 13.85 1.40
N GLY A 390 10.11 13.90 0.16
CA GLY A 390 11.35 13.25 -0.27
C GLY A 390 11.14 11.96 -1.07
N VAL A 391 9.91 11.66 -1.48
CA VAL A 391 9.56 10.49 -2.28
C VAL A 391 9.02 10.94 -3.63
N GLU A 392 9.82 10.82 -4.69
CA GLU A 392 9.37 11.15 -6.05
C GLU A 392 8.37 10.09 -6.57
N PRO A 393 7.19 10.49 -7.10
CA PRO A 393 6.26 9.54 -7.70
C PRO A 393 6.92 8.68 -8.80
N GLY A 394 6.70 7.37 -8.72
CA GLY A 394 7.33 6.40 -9.63
C GLY A 394 8.84 6.21 -9.43
N SER A 395 9.47 6.81 -8.43
CA SER A 395 10.84 6.44 -8.04
C SER A 395 10.90 4.99 -7.53
N GLU A 396 12.11 4.43 -7.45
CA GLU A 396 12.33 3.12 -6.81
C GLU A 396 11.82 3.10 -5.36
N SER A 397 11.98 4.20 -4.64
CA SER A 397 11.51 4.37 -3.26
C SER A 397 9.98 4.35 -3.20
N ALA A 398 9.30 5.06 -4.10
CA ALA A 398 7.84 5.02 -4.19
C ALA A 398 7.33 3.62 -4.55
N GLN A 399 8.01 2.93 -5.47
CA GLN A 399 7.69 1.53 -5.79
C GLN A 399 7.81 0.62 -4.58
N ARG A 400 8.86 0.78 -3.77
CA ARG A 400 9.04 -0.05 -2.56
C ARG A 400 8.04 0.27 -1.44
N LEU A 401 7.58 1.51 -1.35
CA LEU A 401 6.61 1.95 -0.33
C LEU A 401 5.16 1.62 -0.69
N PHE A 402 4.79 1.76 -1.96
CA PHE A 402 3.39 1.71 -2.41
C PHE A 402 3.07 0.54 -3.33
N ALA A 403 4.06 -0.13 -3.92
CA ALA A 403 3.72 -1.29 -4.73
C ALA A 403 3.13 -2.32 -3.78
N PRO A 404 2.10 -3.07 -4.21
CA PRO A 404 1.70 -4.27 -3.49
C PRO A 404 2.95 -5.15 -3.41
N LEU A 405 3.64 -5.12 -2.26
CA LEU A 405 4.71 -6.07 -1.96
C LEU A 405 4.12 -7.41 -2.32
N ALA A 406 4.75 -8.15 -3.23
CA ALA A 406 4.34 -9.49 -3.62
C ALA A 406 3.86 -10.21 -2.35
N ARG A 407 2.54 -10.35 -2.20
CA ARG A 407 1.94 -10.86 -0.97
C ARG A 407 2.44 -12.29 -0.83
N GLY A 408 3.39 -12.50 0.08
CA GLY A 408 3.86 -13.83 0.45
C GLY A 408 4.73 -14.57 -0.59
N ALA A 409 5.84 -13.99 -1.07
CA ALA A 409 6.93 -14.79 -1.61
C ALA A 409 8.01 -15.00 -0.54
N GLY A 410 7.70 -15.73 0.53
CA GLY A 410 8.67 -15.94 1.61
C GLY A 410 8.18 -16.62 2.89
N ALA A 411 7.19 -17.53 2.84
CA ALA A 411 7.02 -18.50 3.90
C ALA A 411 7.58 -19.85 3.41
N PRO A 412 8.52 -20.49 4.12
CA PRO A 412 9.02 -21.80 3.72
C PRO A 412 7.86 -22.80 3.77
N ALA A 413 7.67 -23.53 2.67
CA ALA A 413 6.83 -24.72 2.66
C ALA A 413 7.39 -25.72 3.68
N HIS A 414 6.77 -25.78 4.85
CA HIS A 414 6.95 -26.91 5.76
C HIS A 414 6.16 -28.09 5.18
N SER A 415 6.91 -29.00 4.57
CA SER A 415 6.53 -30.41 4.36
C SER A 415 6.31 -31.14 5.67
#